data_AF-X0YPP2-F1
#
_entry.id   AF-X0YPP2-F1
#
_cell.length_a   1.000
_cell.length_b   1.000
_cell.length_c   1.000
_cell.angle_alpha   90.00
_cell.angle_beta   90.00
_cell.angle_gamma   90.00
#
_symmetry.space_group_name_H-M   'P 1'
#
loop_
_entity.id
_entity.type
_entity.pdbx_description
1 polymer ?
#
loop_
_entity_poly.entity_id
_entity_poly.type
_entity_poly.pdbx_seq_one_letter_code
_entity_poly.pdbx_strand_id
1 'polypeptide(L)'
;MPYDKDLNMQRCQRFASYDDLDKYNTTIEEREEYEPYIDMGGVIFAGVDYEEILREAEKEADVIIWDGGNNDFSFYKTDLLITMADPHRAGHELLYYPGELNFRSADVIIINKVNTADRRDVESVRNNAIDVNPNAKVIMGISDVIAEDKNKISGKRVLVIEDGPTVTHGGMPYGAGTVAAEDAGVKEIIDPRPFAVGSIKKTFEKYTHLTNVLPAMGYGKKQIKELEDTINKTDAEVVVSGTPIDITRVLKSSKPIVRIRYSVGKETGKELEGLIDKFIKKHLS
;
A
#
# COMPACT_ATOMS: atom_id res chain seq x y z
N MET A 1 -5.33 7.62 -9.68
CA MET A 1 -4.93 7.96 -11.06
C MET A 1 -6.11 7.73 -12.00
N PRO A 2 -6.26 8.48 -13.10
CA PRO A 2 -7.41 8.34 -13.98
C PRO A 2 -7.22 7.20 -15.00
N TYR A 3 -7.59 5.97 -14.63
CA TYR A 3 -7.49 4.82 -15.54
C TYR A 3 -8.74 4.58 -16.42
N ASP A 4 -9.85 5.27 -16.15
CA ASP A 4 -11.05 5.16 -16.98
C ASP A 4 -10.88 5.95 -18.29
N LYS A 5 -11.56 5.48 -19.34
CA LYS A 5 -11.57 6.15 -20.65
C LYS A 5 -12.43 7.41 -20.63
N ASP A 6 -13.40 7.51 -19.73
CA ASP A 6 -14.21 8.72 -19.54
C ASP A 6 -13.73 9.52 -18.31
N LEU A 7 -12.91 10.53 -18.59
CA LEU A 7 -12.40 11.44 -17.55
C LEU A 7 -13.51 12.22 -16.83
N ASN A 8 -14.69 12.42 -17.44
CA ASN A 8 -15.79 13.09 -16.76
C ASN A 8 -16.35 12.25 -15.62
N MET A 9 -16.33 10.93 -15.75
CA MET A 9 -16.72 10.02 -14.66
C MET A 9 -15.72 10.04 -13.50
N GLN A 10 -14.52 10.62 -13.70
CA GLN A 10 -13.46 10.69 -12.70
C GLN A 10 -13.28 12.10 -12.13
N ARG A 11 -14.26 13.00 -12.31
CA ARG A 11 -14.25 14.31 -11.65
C ARG A 11 -14.36 14.15 -10.13
N CYS A 12 -15.40 13.44 -9.68
CA CYS A 12 -15.62 13.04 -8.30
C CYS A 12 -16.39 11.71 -8.28
N GLN A 13 -15.80 10.70 -7.63
CA GLN A 13 -16.35 9.37 -7.45
C GLN A 13 -16.46 9.09 -5.96
N ARG A 14 -17.56 8.47 -5.54
CA ARG A 14 -17.83 8.10 -4.16
C ARG A 14 -17.89 6.58 -4.06
N PHE A 15 -17.09 6.01 -3.17
CA PHE A 15 -17.03 4.57 -2.89
C PHE A 15 -17.39 4.32 -1.43
N ALA A 16 -18.45 3.56 -1.18
CA ALA A 16 -18.82 3.13 0.17
C ALA A 16 -19.00 1.61 0.27
N SER A 17 -18.86 0.90 -0.86
CA SER A 17 -19.07 -0.53 -0.96
C SER A 17 -18.25 -1.14 -2.10
N TYR A 18 -18.11 -2.46 -2.07
CA TYR A 18 -17.46 -3.21 -3.15
C TYR A 18 -18.21 -3.07 -4.49
N ASP A 19 -19.53 -2.88 -4.46
CA ASP A 19 -20.33 -2.68 -5.67
C ASP A 19 -19.94 -1.37 -6.39
N ASP A 20 -19.49 -0.36 -5.64
CA ASP A 20 -18.99 0.89 -6.22
C ASP A 20 -17.68 0.67 -6.97
N LEU A 21 -16.79 -0.20 -6.48
CA LEU A 21 -15.53 -0.56 -7.16
C LEU A 21 -15.81 -1.21 -8.53
N ASP A 22 -16.82 -2.06 -8.61
CA ASP A 22 -17.26 -2.66 -9.87
C ASP A 22 -17.91 -1.62 -10.80
N LYS A 23 -18.78 -0.77 -10.24
CA LYS A 23 -19.48 0.30 -10.98
C LYS A 23 -18.51 1.25 -11.67
N TYR A 24 -17.40 1.60 -11.02
CA TYR A 24 -16.38 2.50 -11.56
C TYR A 24 -15.20 1.78 -12.24
N ASN A 25 -15.32 0.47 -12.49
CA ASN A 25 -14.32 -0.36 -13.18
C ASN A 25 -12.90 -0.26 -12.59
N THR A 26 -12.77 -0.19 -11.26
CA THR A 26 -11.48 0.01 -10.62
C THR A 26 -10.51 -1.14 -10.92
N THR A 27 -9.28 -0.78 -11.23
CA THR A 27 -8.14 -1.69 -11.42
C THR A 27 -7.74 -2.37 -10.12
N ILE A 28 -6.87 -3.40 -10.18
CA ILE A 28 -6.29 -4.00 -8.96
C ILE A 28 -5.59 -2.93 -8.12
N GLU A 29 -4.80 -2.06 -8.75
CA GLU A 29 -4.05 -0.98 -8.08
C GLU A 29 -4.98 0.02 -7.37
N GLU A 30 -6.08 0.45 -8.02
CA GLU A 30 -7.07 1.31 -7.34
C GLU A 30 -7.76 0.60 -6.18
N ARG A 31 -8.03 -0.71 -6.31
CA ARG A 31 -8.62 -1.49 -5.22
C ARG A 31 -7.66 -1.63 -4.05
N GLU A 32 -6.35 -1.72 -4.30
CA GLU A 32 -5.31 -1.78 -3.25
C GLU A 32 -5.37 -0.55 -2.35
N GLU A 33 -5.73 0.60 -2.90
CA GLU A 33 -5.95 1.83 -2.14
C GLU A 33 -7.36 1.89 -1.50
N TYR A 34 -8.42 1.42 -2.18
CA TYR A 34 -9.81 1.66 -1.73
C TYR A 34 -10.41 0.57 -0.83
N GLU A 35 -10.13 -0.71 -1.08
CA GLU A 35 -10.72 -1.82 -0.31
C GLU A 35 -10.41 -1.75 1.20
N PRO A 36 -9.18 -1.40 1.64
CA PRO A 36 -8.89 -1.29 3.07
C PRO A 36 -9.77 -0.28 3.79
N TYR A 37 -10.08 0.86 3.16
CA TYR A 37 -10.96 1.87 3.75
C TYR A 37 -12.42 1.40 3.81
N ILE A 38 -12.91 0.69 2.78
CA ILE A 38 -14.26 0.09 2.80
C ILE A 38 -14.38 -0.96 3.91
N ASP A 39 -13.35 -1.79 4.09
CA ASP A 39 -13.31 -2.80 5.16
C ASP A 39 -13.34 -2.16 6.58
N MET A 40 -12.84 -0.92 6.71
CA MET A 40 -12.93 -0.12 7.94
C MET A 40 -14.28 0.61 8.10
N GLY A 41 -15.18 0.52 7.12
CA GLY A 41 -16.45 1.25 7.09
C GLY A 41 -16.32 2.72 6.66
N GLY A 42 -15.19 3.08 6.06
CA GLY A 42 -14.95 4.41 5.50
C GLY A 42 -15.66 4.64 4.16
N VAL A 43 -15.88 5.91 3.84
CA VAL A 43 -16.35 6.36 2.52
C VAL A 43 -15.20 7.08 1.82
N ILE A 44 -14.87 6.67 0.61
CA ILE A 44 -13.77 7.23 -0.18
C ILE A 44 -14.36 8.15 -1.23
N PHE A 45 -13.79 9.35 -1.35
CA PHE A 45 -14.02 10.24 -2.48
C PHE A 45 -12.73 10.38 -3.28
N ALA A 46 -12.78 10.06 -4.57
CA ALA A 46 -11.61 10.11 -5.45
C ALA A 46 -11.96 10.73 -6.80
N GLY A 47 -10.98 11.40 -7.41
CA GLY A 47 -11.14 12.04 -8.70
C GLY A 47 -10.08 13.11 -8.94
N VAL A 48 -10.24 13.87 -10.02
CA VAL A 48 -9.29 14.91 -10.43
C VAL A 48 -9.70 16.33 -9.98
N ASP A 49 -10.95 16.52 -9.58
CA ASP A 49 -11.50 17.83 -9.18
C ASP A 49 -11.53 17.93 -7.65
N TYR A 50 -10.40 18.32 -7.05
CA TYR A 50 -10.24 18.40 -5.59
C TYR A 50 -11.25 19.35 -4.93
N GLU A 51 -11.68 20.43 -5.59
CA GLU A 51 -12.73 21.28 -5.01
C GLU A 51 -14.06 20.51 -4.90
N GLU A 52 -14.47 19.84 -5.98
CA GLU A 52 -15.70 19.04 -5.97
C GLU A 52 -15.62 17.89 -4.97
N ILE A 53 -14.49 17.18 -4.91
CA ILE A 53 -14.25 16.09 -3.94
C ILE A 53 -14.44 16.57 -2.51
N LEU A 54 -13.81 17.71 -2.14
CA LEU A 54 -13.94 18.24 -0.79
C LEU A 54 -15.40 18.61 -0.48
N ARG A 55 -16.07 19.31 -1.40
CA ARG A 55 -17.47 19.73 -1.23
C ARG A 55 -18.43 18.54 -1.09
N GLU A 56 -18.18 17.44 -1.78
CA GLU A 56 -19.00 16.23 -1.64
C GLU A 56 -18.70 15.50 -0.33
N ALA A 57 -17.42 15.35 0.06
CA ALA A 57 -17.03 14.72 1.30
C ALA A 57 -17.58 15.46 2.55
N GLU A 58 -17.54 16.80 2.54
CA GLU A 58 -18.05 17.65 3.63
C GLU A 58 -19.56 17.51 3.87
N LYS A 59 -20.33 16.97 2.93
CA LYS A 59 -21.78 16.72 3.13
C LYS A 59 -22.05 15.52 4.02
N GLU A 60 -21.10 14.60 4.14
CA GLU A 60 -21.31 13.28 4.75
C GLU A 60 -20.36 12.99 5.91
N ALA A 61 -19.29 13.77 6.09
CA ALA A 61 -18.23 13.49 7.05
C ALA A 61 -17.92 14.67 7.98
N ASP A 62 -17.80 14.39 9.27
CA ASP A 62 -17.26 15.33 10.27
C ASP A 62 -15.72 15.41 10.25
N VAL A 63 -15.07 14.37 9.73
CA VAL A 63 -13.61 14.25 9.62
C VAL A 63 -13.25 13.72 8.24
N ILE A 64 -12.34 14.41 7.57
CA ILE A 64 -11.82 14.02 6.26
C ILE A 64 -10.36 13.63 6.41
N ILE A 65 -10.03 12.42 5.97
CA ILE A 65 -8.64 11.98 5.79
C ILE A 65 -8.32 12.24 4.32
N TRP A 66 -7.41 13.19 4.08
CA TRP A 66 -6.84 13.37 2.75
C TRP A 66 -5.62 12.47 2.61
N ASP A 67 -5.71 11.53 1.68
CA ASP A 67 -4.64 10.59 1.36
C ASP A 67 -4.07 10.92 -0.03
N GLY A 68 -2.85 11.47 -0.06
CA GLY A 68 -2.10 11.75 -1.28
C GLY A 68 -1.21 10.60 -1.75
N GLY A 69 -1.25 9.47 -1.03
CA GLY A 69 -0.31 8.36 -1.21
C GLY A 69 1.14 8.85 -1.15
N ASN A 70 1.95 8.38 -2.11
CA ASN A 70 3.34 8.79 -2.28
C ASN A 70 3.56 9.85 -3.36
N ASN A 71 2.50 10.31 -4.03
CA ASN A 71 2.62 11.13 -5.24
C ASN A 71 2.18 12.58 -5.07
N ASP A 72 1.46 12.92 -3.99
CA ASP A 72 0.87 14.25 -3.81
C ASP A 72 1.14 14.85 -2.42
N PHE A 73 0.97 16.16 -2.33
CA PHE A 73 0.86 16.93 -1.09
C PHE A 73 -0.56 17.51 -1.00
N SER A 74 -1.03 17.80 0.21
CA SER A 74 -2.42 18.23 0.39
C SER A 74 -2.70 19.53 -0.36
N PHE A 75 -3.68 19.48 -1.26
CA PHE A 75 -4.25 20.66 -1.92
C PHE A 75 -5.14 21.47 -0.98
N TYR A 76 -5.52 20.89 0.16
CA TYR A 76 -6.31 21.53 1.20
C TYR A 76 -5.44 22.03 2.34
N LYS A 77 -5.94 23.03 3.06
CA LYS A 77 -5.36 23.40 4.35
C LYS A 77 -5.79 22.36 5.38
N THR A 78 -4.83 21.60 5.90
CA THR A 78 -5.06 20.57 6.92
C THR A 78 -5.05 21.15 8.33
N ASP A 79 -5.89 20.60 9.21
CA ASP A 79 -5.82 20.85 10.66
C ASP A 79 -4.74 20.01 11.36
N LEU A 80 -4.31 18.92 10.72
CA LEU A 80 -3.24 18.03 11.14
C LEU A 80 -2.64 17.33 9.91
N LEU A 81 -1.33 17.50 9.67
CA LEU A 81 -0.60 16.84 8.60
C LEU A 81 0.36 15.78 9.16
N ILE A 82 0.08 14.52 8.85
CA ILE A 82 0.94 13.38 9.20
C ILE A 82 1.69 12.93 7.95
N THR A 83 3.02 12.88 8.02
CA THR A 83 3.87 12.38 6.93
C THR A 83 4.59 11.11 7.35
N MET A 84 4.57 10.11 6.45
CA MET A 84 5.28 8.85 6.62
C MET A 84 6.68 8.94 6.01
N ALA A 85 7.70 8.47 6.74
CA ALA A 85 9.08 8.32 6.24
C ALA A 85 9.53 6.86 6.36
N ASP A 86 10.24 6.34 5.35
CA ASP A 86 10.72 4.96 5.30
C ASP A 86 12.26 4.92 5.36
N PRO A 87 12.85 4.47 6.48
CA PRO A 87 14.31 4.36 6.65
C PRO A 87 14.97 3.40 5.67
N HIS A 88 14.25 2.44 5.07
CA HIS A 88 14.82 1.59 4.00
C HIS A 88 15.21 2.40 2.75
N ARG A 89 14.81 3.68 2.70
CA ARG A 89 15.12 4.64 1.64
C ARG A 89 15.63 5.96 2.22
N ALA A 90 16.46 5.89 3.26
CA ALA A 90 16.98 7.08 3.93
C ALA A 90 17.55 8.13 2.95
N GLY A 91 17.17 9.39 3.17
CA GLY A 91 17.47 10.52 2.29
C GLY A 91 16.36 10.81 1.28
N HIS A 92 15.46 9.87 0.98
CA HIS A 92 14.37 10.12 0.04
C HIS A 92 13.40 11.21 0.53
N GLU A 93 13.23 11.32 1.84
CA GLU A 93 12.46 12.36 2.52
C GLU A 93 12.98 13.78 2.25
N LEU A 94 14.19 13.93 1.70
CA LEU A 94 14.78 15.22 1.32
C LEU A 94 14.98 15.38 -0.20
N LEU A 95 14.85 14.30 -0.98
CA LEU A 95 15.31 14.27 -2.37
C LEU A 95 14.19 14.09 -3.39
N TYR A 96 12.98 13.69 -2.97
CA TYR A 96 11.87 13.40 -3.87
C TYR A 96 10.71 14.35 -3.63
N TYR A 97 10.26 14.99 -4.70
CA TYR A 97 9.01 15.75 -4.71
C TYR A 97 7.81 14.82 -4.99
N PRO A 98 6.66 14.97 -4.30
CA PRO A 98 6.39 15.95 -3.24
C PRO A 98 6.69 15.47 -1.82
N GLY A 99 7.32 14.30 -1.63
CA GLY A 99 7.68 13.76 -0.31
C GLY A 99 8.47 14.75 0.57
N GLU A 100 9.42 15.47 -0.03
CA GLU A 100 10.20 16.51 0.66
C GLU A 100 9.34 17.68 1.16
N LEU A 101 8.34 18.10 0.37
CA LEU A 101 7.40 19.14 0.77
C LEU A 101 6.54 18.67 1.95
N ASN A 102 6.01 17.45 1.89
CA ASN A 102 5.22 16.85 2.97
C ASN A 102 6.06 16.75 4.25
N PHE A 103 7.29 16.24 4.16
CA PHE A 103 8.18 16.05 5.31
C PHE A 103 8.52 17.38 6.02
N ARG A 104 8.78 18.43 5.24
CA ARG A 104 9.03 19.79 5.79
C ARG A 104 7.81 20.47 6.36
N SER A 105 6.62 20.11 5.89
CA SER A 105 5.36 20.76 6.28
C SER A 105 4.61 20.01 7.39
N ALA A 106 5.02 18.79 7.70
CA ALA A 106 4.32 17.91 8.62
C ALA A 106 4.22 18.48 10.04
N ASP A 107 3.06 18.27 10.67
CA ASP A 107 2.90 18.41 12.13
C ASP A 107 3.46 17.18 12.84
N VAL A 108 3.36 16.01 12.19
CA VAL A 108 3.83 14.72 12.71
C VAL A 108 4.58 13.97 11.62
N ILE A 109 5.78 13.51 11.94
CA ILE A 109 6.58 12.63 11.08
C ILE A 109 6.60 11.25 11.74
N ILE A 110 6.07 10.24 11.05
CA ILE A 110 6.17 8.85 11.48
C ILE A 110 7.30 8.20 10.68
N ILE A 111 8.42 7.93 11.37
CA ILE A 111 9.52 7.15 10.81
C ILE A 111 9.12 5.68 10.96
N ASN A 112 8.59 5.08 9.91
CA ASN A 112 7.97 3.76 9.95
C ASN A 112 8.98 2.62 9.75
N LYS A 113 8.57 1.37 9.99
CA LYS A 113 9.39 0.16 9.77
C LYS A 113 10.71 0.13 10.55
N VAL A 114 10.76 0.81 11.71
CA VAL A 114 11.98 0.88 12.54
C VAL A 114 12.42 -0.48 13.08
N ASN A 115 11.49 -1.44 13.11
CA ASN A 115 11.70 -2.83 13.50
C ASN A 115 12.47 -3.65 12.46
N THR A 116 12.53 -3.21 11.19
CA THR A 116 13.18 -3.96 10.10
C THR A 116 14.32 -3.21 9.42
N ALA A 117 14.42 -1.89 9.58
CA ALA A 117 15.45 -1.08 8.95
C ALA A 117 16.80 -1.09 9.71
N ASP A 118 17.90 -0.76 9.01
CA ASP A 118 19.20 -0.54 9.64
C ASP A 118 19.11 0.66 10.58
N ARG A 119 19.65 0.50 11.80
CA ARG A 119 19.61 1.54 12.83
C ARG A 119 20.26 2.86 12.37
N ARG A 120 21.30 2.81 11.53
CA ARG A 120 21.97 4.02 11.01
C ARG A 120 21.03 4.81 10.09
N ASP A 121 20.25 4.10 9.28
CA ASP A 121 19.30 4.72 8.36
C ASP A 121 18.13 5.34 9.13
N VAL A 122 17.65 4.65 10.18
CA VAL A 122 16.64 5.19 11.11
C VAL A 122 17.12 6.49 11.76
N GLU A 123 18.35 6.51 12.29
CA GLU A 123 18.91 7.73 12.89
C GLU A 123 19.16 8.83 11.85
N SER A 124 19.54 8.47 10.62
CA SER A 124 19.71 9.42 9.51
C SER A 124 18.41 10.18 9.23
N VAL A 125 17.30 9.46 9.03
CA VAL A 125 15.97 10.07 8.79
C VAL A 125 15.52 10.90 9.99
N ARG A 126 15.79 10.42 11.21
CA ARG A 126 15.46 11.17 12.44
C ARG A 126 16.23 12.48 12.55
N ASN A 127 17.53 12.48 12.25
CA ASN A 127 18.33 13.71 12.25
C ASN A 127 17.84 14.66 11.16
N ASN A 128 17.54 14.14 9.97
CA ASN A 128 16.97 14.94 8.89
C ASN A 128 15.65 15.61 9.30
N ALA A 129 14.76 14.89 10.00
CA ALA A 129 13.51 15.46 10.54
C ALA A 129 13.77 16.64 11.48
N ILE A 130 14.72 16.49 12.42
CA ILE A 130 15.10 17.54 13.37
C ILE A 130 15.68 18.76 12.64
N ASP A 131 16.52 18.52 11.64
CA ASP A 131 17.24 19.59 10.93
C ASP A 131 16.29 20.40 10.03
N VAL A 132 15.33 19.76 9.35
CA VAL A 132 14.47 20.45 8.37
C VAL A 132 13.10 20.84 8.90
N ASN A 133 12.61 20.19 9.95
CA ASN A 133 11.32 20.46 10.57
C ASN A 133 11.38 20.25 12.10
N PRO A 134 12.07 21.13 12.84
CA PRO A 134 12.27 20.98 14.29
C PRO A 134 10.98 21.07 15.11
N ASN A 135 9.87 21.49 14.51
CA ASN A 135 8.57 21.61 15.18
C ASN A 135 7.70 20.36 15.05
N ALA A 136 8.01 19.47 14.09
CA ALA A 136 7.25 18.24 13.91
C ALA A 136 7.43 17.29 15.10
N LYS A 137 6.33 16.67 15.52
CA LYS A 137 6.41 15.52 16.43
C LYS A 137 6.93 14.32 15.64
N VAL A 138 8.06 13.74 16.07
CA VAL A 138 8.60 12.51 15.49
C VAL A 138 8.09 11.29 16.26
N ILE A 139 7.52 10.32 15.56
CA ILE A 139 7.07 9.03 16.10
C ILE A 139 7.89 7.91 15.45
N MET A 140 8.46 7.02 16.26
CA MET A 140 9.13 5.81 15.78
C MET A 140 8.08 4.71 15.56
N GLY A 141 7.76 4.45 14.30
CA GLY A 141 6.69 3.56 13.87
C GLY A 141 7.15 2.14 13.62
N ILE A 142 6.44 1.18 14.21
CA ILE A 142 6.55 -0.24 13.90
C ILE A 142 5.48 -0.59 12.86
N SER A 143 5.92 -1.29 11.81
CA SER A 143 5.03 -1.90 10.83
C SER A 143 5.28 -3.40 10.84
N ASP A 144 4.30 -4.14 11.33
CA ASP A 144 4.31 -5.59 11.37
C ASP A 144 3.69 -6.16 10.10
N VAL A 145 4.25 -7.27 9.64
CA VAL A 145 3.75 -8.01 8.50
C VAL A 145 3.29 -9.38 8.98
N ILE A 146 2.00 -9.67 8.84
CA ILE A 146 1.36 -10.83 9.47
C ILE A 146 0.64 -11.65 8.41
N ALA A 147 1.00 -12.92 8.27
CA ALA A 147 0.20 -13.88 7.50
C ALA A 147 -1.07 -14.24 8.28
N GLU A 148 -2.23 -14.22 7.62
CA GLU A 148 -3.51 -14.61 8.22
C GLU A 148 -3.47 -16.03 8.81
N ASP A 149 -2.70 -16.93 8.19
CA ASP A 149 -2.48 -18.29 8.69
C ASP A 149 -1.06 -18.78 8.36
N LYS A 150 -0.12 -18.53 9.28
CA LYS A 150 1.29 -18.93 9.15
C LYS A 150 1.46 -20.45 8.97
N ASN A 151 0.59 -21.26 9.59
CA ASN A 151 0.68 -22.73 9.53
C ASN A 151 0.38 -23.28 8.13
N LYS A 152 -0.40 -22.56 7.32
CA LYS A 152 -0.70 -22.96 5.94
C LYS A 152 0.47 -22.82 4.98
N ILE A 153 1.48 -22.02 5.33
CA ILE A 153 2.63 -21.72 4.44
C ILE A 153 3.95 -22.29 4.96
N SER A 154 4.09 -22.49 6.28
CA SER A 154 5.31 -23.02 6.89
C SER A 154 5.72 -24.37 6.28
N GLY A 155 7.00 -24.51 5.94
CA GLY A 155 7.57 -25.73 5.33
C GLY A 155 7.10 -26.05 3.91
N LYS A 156 6.32 -25.17 3.25
CA LYS A 156 5.81 -25.37 1.89
C LYS A 156 6.58 -24.59 0.84
N ARG A 157 6.45 -25.02 -0.41
CA ARG A 157 6.90 -24.28 -1.58
C ARG A 157 5.83 -23.26 -1.97
N VAL A 158 6.17 -21.99 -1.93
CA VAL A 158 5.19 -20.90 -2.06
C VAL A 158 5.46 -20.04 -3.29
N LEU A 159 4.39 -19.58 -3.93
CA LEU A 159 4.46 -18.47 -4.88
C LEU A 159 4.12 -17.19 -4.12
N VAL A 160 5.00 -16.19 -4.14
CA VAL A 160 4.71 -14.89 -3.55
C VAL A 160 4.19 -13.94 -4.62
N ILE A 161 3.01 -13.38 -4.40
CA ILE A 161 2.47 -12.25 -5.15
C ILE A 161 2.74 -10.99 -4.32
N GLU A 162 3.30 -9.95 -4.93
CA GLU A 162 3.57 -8.68 -4.27
C GLU A 162 2.76 -7.55 -4.89
N ASP A 163 2.61 -6.48 -4.10
CA ASP A 163 2.11 -5.18 -4.55
C ASP A 163 2.83 -4.73 -5.84
N GLY A 164 2.05 -4.58 -6.91
CA GLY A 164 2.55 -4.35 -8.26
C GLY A 164 3.40 -3.08 -8.35
N PRO A 165 2.87 -1.91 -7.97
CA PRO A 165 3.61 -0.65 -7.96
C PRO A 165 4.92 -0.71 -7.16
N THR A 166 4.92 -1.28 -5.94
CA THR A 166 6.12 -1.37 -5.09
C THR A 166 7.27 -2.08 -5.78
N VAL A 167 7.01 -3.24 -6.39
CA VAL A 167 8.09 -4.06 -6.97
C VAL A 167 8.42 -3.67 -8.41
N THR A 168 7.51 -3.02 -9.13
CA THR A 168 7.76 -2.59 -10.52
C THR A 168 8.37 -1.19 -10.57
N HIS A 169 7.54 -0.15 -10.64
CA HIS A 169 7.98 1.24 -10.75
C HIS A 169 8.62 1.77 -9.45
N GLY A 170 8.24 1.21 -8.31
CA GLY A 170 8.86 1.48 -7.01
C GLY A 170 10.25 0.84 -6.86
N GLY A 171 10.65 -0.06 -7.77
CA GLY A 171 12.01 -0.59 -7.86
C GLY A 171 12.43 -1.58 -6.77
N MET A 172 11.52 -2.01 -5.89
CA MET A 172 11.86 -2.99 -4.85
C MET A 172 12.00 -4.41 -5.44
N PRO A 173 12.99 -5.20 -5.02
CA PRO A 173 13.12 -6.60 -5.45
C PRO A 173 12.09 -7.54 -4.80
N TYR A 174 11.52 -7.13 -3.66
CA TYR A 174 10.53 -7.88 -2.90
C TYR A 174 9.66 -6.93 -2.04
N GLY A 175 8.56 -7.44 -1.48
CA GLY A 175 7.65 -6.70 -0.61
C GLY A 175 7.28 -7.47 0.66
N ALA A 176 6.10 -7.17 1.22
CA ALA A 176 5.63 -7.80 2.46
C ALA A 176 5.35 -9.30 2.31
N GLY A 177 4.92 -9.75 1.13
CA GLY A 177 4.66 -11.16 0.87
C GLY A 177 5.89 -12.01 1.16
N THR A 178 7.05 -11.55 0.69
CA THR A 178 8.34 -12.21 0.85
C THR A 178 8.80 -12.21 2.31
N VAL A 179 8.75 -11.05 2.98
CA VAL A 179 9.13 -10.92 4.39
C VAL A 179 8.29 -11.88 5.26
N ALA A 180 6.98 -11.92 5.04
CA ALA A 180 6.09 -12.79 5.80
C ALA A 180 6.32 -14.28 5.51
N ALA A 181 6.63 -14.63 4.27
CA ALA A 181 6.93 -16.00 3.87
C ALA A 181 8.21 -16.50 4.54
N GLU A 182 9.27 -15.69 4.54
CA GLU A 182 10.54 -16.00 5.20
C GLU A 182 10.35 -16.17 6.72
N ASP A 183 9.65 -15.23 7.37
CA ASP A 183 9.32 -15.29 8.79
C ASP A 183 8.50 -16.53 9.18
N ALA A 184 7.68 -17.06 8.26
CA ALA A 184 6.91 -18.27 8.47
C ALA A 184 7.70 -19.57 8.25
N GLY A 185 8.95 -19.47 7.81
CA GLY A 185 9.81 -20.63 7.53
C GLY A 185 9.30 -21.47 6.37
N VAL A 186 8.91 -20.83 5.26
CA VAL A 186 8.60 -21.55 4.01
C VAL A 186 9.80 -22.36 3.54
N LYS A 187 9.55 -23.46 2.82
CA LYS A 187 10.62 -24.33 2.29
C LYS A 187 11.36 -23.69 1.12
N GLU A 188 10.61 -23.00 0.25
CA GLU A 188 11.13 -22.40 -0.98
C GLU A 188 10.16 -21.33 -1.48
N ILE A 189 10.66 -20.20 -1.95
CA ILE A 189 9.90 -19.22 -2.73
C ILE A 189 10.15 -19.52 -4.22
N ILE A 190 9.08 -19.80 -4.96
CA ILE A 190 9.14 -20.23 -6.35
C ILE A 190 9.35 -19.05 -7.28
N ASP A 191 10.31 -19.19 -8.21
CA ASP A 191 10.50 -18.27 -9.34
C ASP A 191 9.29 -18.38 -10.32
N PRO A 192 8.48 -17.33 -10.47
CA PRO A 192 7.32 -17.34 -11.36
C PRO A 192 7.66 -17.22 -12.85
N ARG A 193 8.87 -16.80 -13.22
CA ARG A 193 9.23 -16.43 -14.60
C ARG A 193 9.06 -17.57 -15.61
N PRO A 194 9.42 -18.83 -15.32
CA PRO A 194 9.19 -19.95 -16.24
C PRO A 194 7.71 -20.20 -16.56
N PHE A 195 6.80 -19.75 -15.69
CA PHE A 195 5.36 -19.98 -15.80
C PHE A 195 4.60 -18.78 -16.36
N ALA A 196 5.25 -17.61 -16.45
CA ALA A 196 4.66 -16.36 -16.86
C ALA A 196 4.11 -16.40 -18.30
N VAL A 197 2.90 -15.87 -18.49
CA VAL A 197 2.24 -15.78 -19.80
C VAL A 197 1.94 -14.33 -20.19
N GLY A 198 1.80 -14.10 -21.50
CA GLY A 198 1.26 -12.85 -22.03
C GLY A 198 1.99 -11.60 -21.54
N SER A 199 1.24 -10.65 -20.98
CA SER A 199 1.79 -9.40 -20.43
C SER A 199 2.66 -9.61 -19.18
N ILE A 200 2.38 -10.63 -18.35
CA ILE A 200 3.20 -10.94 -17.17
C ILE A 200 4.63 -11.29 -17.58
N LYS A 201 4.80 -12.07 -18.66
CA LYS A 201 6.12 -12.37 -19.21
C LYS A 201 6.85 -11.08 -19.64
N LYS A 202 6.15 -10.16 -20.30
CA LYS A 202 6.70 -8.85 -20.69
C LYS A 202 7.06 -7.98 -19.47
N THR A 203 6.32 -8.09 -18.38
CA THR A 203 6.65 -7.43 -17.11
C THR A 203 8.00 -7.90 -16.60
N PHE A 204 8.27 -9.21 -16.57
CA PHE A 204 9.59 -9.73 -16.18
C PHE A 204 10.71 -9.35 -17.15
N GLU A 205 10.43 -9.27 -18.45
CA GLU A 205 11.40 -8.78 -19.44
C GLU A 205 11.76 -7.29 -19.23
N LYS A 206 10.79 -6.49 -18.76
CA LYS A 206 10.97 -5.05 -18.48
C LYS A 206 11.65 -4.80 -17.12
N TYR A 207 11.21 -5.51 -16.08
CA TYR A 207 11.69 -5.34 -14.69
C TYR A 207 12.60 -6.50 -14.32
N THR A 208 13.83 -6.45 -14.83
CA THR A 208 14.80 -7.55 -14.76
C THR A 208 15.32 -7.86 -13.36
N HIS A 209 15.09 -6.96 -12.40
CA HIS A 209 15.41 -7.17 -10.99
C HIS A 209 14.44 -8.15 -10.30
N LEU A 210 13.27 -8.42 -10.89
CA LEU A 210 12.28 -9.35 -10.34
C LEU A 210 12.68 -10.80 -10.63
N THR A 211 12.85 -11.58 -9.57
CA THR A 211 13.27 -12.99 -9.64
C THR A 211 12.29 -13.93 -8.95
N ASN A 212 11.97 -13.69 -7.69
CA ASN A 212 11.22 -14.62 -6.83
C ASN A 212 9.84 -14.10 -6.42
N VAL A 213 9.35 -13.04 -7.07
CA VAL A 213 8.05 -12.43 -6.76
C VAL A 213 7.25 -12.24 -8.04
N LEU A 214 5.94 -12.45 -7.95
CA LEU A 214 4.98 -12.18 -9.01
C LEU A 214 4.29 -10.83 -8.75
N PRO A 215 4.55 -9.78 -9.54
CA PRO A 215 3.84 -8.51 -9.37
C PRO A 215 2.34 -8.70 -9.65
N ALA A 216 1.49 -8.13 -8.79
CA ALA A 216 0.03 -8.13 -8.94
C ALA A 216 -0.44 -7.22 -10.09
N MET A 217 -0.21 -7.65 -11.33
CA MET A 217 -0.61 -6.90 -12.52
C MET A 217 -2.10 -7.09 -12.83
N GLY A 218 -2.85 -6.00 -13.02
CA GLY A 218 -4.31 -6.11 -13.16
C GLY A 218 -5.02 -4.90 -13.74
N TYR A 219 -4.45 -4.21 -14.74
CA TYR A 219 -5.10 -3.05 -15.39
C TYR A 219 -6.30 -3.41 -16.29
N GLY A 220 -6.74 -4.67 -16.29
CA GLY A 220 -7.93 -5.12 -17.00
C GLY A 220 -8.08 -6.64 -17.06
N LYS A 221 -9.25 -7.10 -17.52
CA LYS A 221 -9.65 -8.52 -17.53
C LYS A 221 -8.62 -9.46 -18.17
N LYS A 222 -7.94 -9.01 -19.22
CA LYS A 222 -6.89 -9.81 -19.87
C LYS A 222 -5.67 -10.03 -18.95
N GLN A 223 -5.19 -8.99 -18.28
CA GLN A 223 -4.04 -9.10 -17.38
C GLN A 223 -4.38 -9.95 -16.16
N ILE A 224 -5.58 -9.77 -15.60
CA ILE A 224 -6.09 -10.62 -14.51
C ILE A 224 -6.09 -12.09 -14.95
N LYS A 225 -6.57 -12.38 -16.16
CA LYS A 225 -6.57 -13.76 -16.67
C LYS A 225 -5.16 -14.33 -16.85
N GLU A 226 -4.24 -13.52 -17.36
CA GLU A 226 -2.84 -13.91 -17.52
C GLU A 226 -2.14 -14.11 -16.14
N LEU A 227 -2.54 -13.34 -15.12
CA LEU A 227 -2.10 -13.52 -13.74
C LEU A 227 -2.62 -14.85 -13.16
N GLU A 228 -3.91 -15.16 -13.32
CA GLU A 228 -4.49 -16.46 -12.95
C GLU A 228 -3.75 -17.63 -13.61
N ASP A 229 -3.54 -17.54 -14.92
CA ASP A 229 -2.92 -18.61 -15.68
C ASP A 229 -1.44 -18.79 -15.27
N THR A 230 -0.74 -17.70 -14.95
CA THR A 230 0.62 -17.76 -14.39
C THR A 230 0.62 -18.45 -13.04
N ILE A 231 -0.25 -18.04 -12.11
CA ILE A 231 -0.39 -18.65 -10.77
C ILE A 231 -0.69 -20.14 -10.90
N ASN A 232 -1.64 -20.51 -11.76
CA ASN A 232 -2.10 -21.89 -11.88
C ASN A 232 -1.06 -22.81 -12.53
N LYS A 233 -0.17 -22.28 -13.38
CA LYS A 233 0.93 -23.03 -14.00
C LYS A 233 2.11 -23.29 -13.07
N THR A 234 2.30 -22.50 -12.02
CA THR A 234 3.39 -22.73 -11.06
C THR A 234 3.25 -24.09 -10.37
N ASP A 235 4.36 -24.62 -9.88
CA ASP A 235 4.43 -25.84 -9.07
C ASP A 235 4.42 -25.55 -7.56
N ALA A 236 4.04 -24.33 -7.18
CA ALA A 236 3.84 -23.94 -5.78
C ALA A 236 2.65 -24.69 -5.15
N GLU A 237 2.74 -24.96 -3.86
CA GLU A 237 1.69 -25.62 -3.08
C GLU A 237 0.64 -24.62 -2.56
N VAL A 238 1.07 -23.38 -2.32
CA VAL A 238 0.26 -22.29 -1.77
C VAL A 238 0.77 -20.97 -2.32
N VAL A 239 -0.12 -19.99 -2.44
CA VAL A 239 0.19 -18.63 -2.84
C VAL A 239 0.16 -17.74 -1.61
N VAL A 240 1.18 -16.91 -1.44
CA VAL A 240 1.24 -15.84 -0.43
C VAL A 240 0.92 -14.53 -1.13
N SER A 241 -0.15 -13.84 -0.72
CA SER A 241 -0.54 -12.55 -1.29
C SER A 241 -0.08 -11.41 -0.38
N GLY A 242 0.95 -10.70 -0.80
CA GLY A 242 1.47 -9.46 -0.21
C GLY A 242 0.70 -8.19 -0.61
N THR A 243 -0.37 -8.33 -1.39
CA THR A 243 -1.22 -7.22 -1.84
C THR A 243 -2.12 -6.70 -0.72
N PRO A 244 -2.38 -5.39 -0.63
CA PRO A 244 -3.36 -4.83 0.31
C PRO A 244 -4.78 -5.40 0.13
N ILE A 245 -5.21 -5.64 -1.12
CA ILE A 245 -6.54 -6.21 -1.39
C ILE A 245 -6.68 -7.69 -1.05
N ASP A 246 -7.94 -8.11 -0.97
CA ASP A 246 -8.26 -9.52 -1.14
C ASP A 246 -8.21 -9.90 -2.62
N ILE A 247 -7.04 -10.33 -3.08
CA ILE A 247 -6.87 -10.69 -4.50
C ILE A 247 -7.82 -11.82 -4.94
N THR A 248 -8.35 -12.62 -4.00
CA THR A 248 -9.32 -13.68 -4.31
C THR A 248 -10.68 -13.16 -4.80
N ARG A 249 -10.97 -11.87 -4.58
CA ARG A 249 -12.17 -11.20 -5.12
C ARG A 249 -12.05 -10.88 -6.60
N VAL A 250 -10.82 -10.66 -7.09
CA VAL A 250 -10.56 -10.23 -8.47
C VAL A 250 -10.06 -11.36 -9.36
N LEU A 251 -9.48 -12.42 -8.79
CA LEU A 251 -8.95 -13.56 -9.56
C LEU A 251 -9.28 -14.91 -8.92
N LYS A 252 -9.25 -15.96 -9.74
CA LYS A 252 -9.43 -17.36 -9.33
C LYS A 252 -8.12 -18.14 -9.41
N SER A 253 -7.74 -18.75 -8.30
CA SER A 253 -6.61 -19.66 -8.23
C SER A 253 -7.06 -21.10 -7.95
N SER A 254 -6.39 -22.06 -8.58
CA SER A 254 -6.50 -23.48 -8.22
C SER A 254 -5.69 -23.83 -6.97
N LYS A 255 -4.84 -22.90 -6.50
CA LYS A 255 -4.01 -23.04 -5.31
C LYS A 255 -4.61 -22.25 -4.15
N PRO A 256 -4.47 -22.72 -2.89
CA PRO A 256 -4.87 -21.92 -1.75
C PRO A 256 -4.06 -20.62 -1.69
N ILE A 257 -4.72 -19.52 -1.34
CA ILE A 257 -4.10 -18.21 -1.14
C ILE A 257 -4.13 -17.89 0.35
N VAL A 258 -3.00 -17.46 0.89
CA VAL A 258 -2.86 -16.92 2.25
C VAL A 258 -2.50 -15.44 2.12
N ARG A 259 -3.31 -14.56 2.70
CA ARG A 259 -3.08 -13.13 2.65
C ARG A 259 -2.10 -12.71 3.73
N ILE A 260 -1.31 -11.71 3.39
CA ILE A 260 -0.46 -10.97 4.29
C ILE A 260 -1.11 -9.64 4.59
N ARG A 261 -1.14 -9.26 5.86
CA ARG A 261 -1.68 -7.98 6.31
C ARG A 261 -0.57 -7.17 6.96
N TYR A 262 -0.58 -5.87 6.69
CA TYR A 262 0.14 -4.91 7.49
C TYR A 262 -0.63 -4.65 8.79
N SER A 263 0.10 -4.51 9.89
CA SER A 263 -0.44 -4.01 11.15
C SER A 263 0.47 -2.91 11.65
N VAL A 264 -0.14 -1.85 12.19
CA VAL A 264 0.58 -0.90 13.02
C VAL A 264 0.96 -1.63 14.31
N GLY A 265 2.23 -1.54 14.72
CA GLY A 265 2.69 -2.14 15.97
C GLY A 265 1.94 -1.53 17.16
N LYS A 266 1.66 -2.34 18.18
CA LYS A 266 0.80 -1.96 19.32
C LYS A 266 1.22 -0.65 20.01
N GLU A 267 2.53 -0.41 20.13
CA GLU A 267 3.06 0.80 20.76
C GLU A 267 2.83 2.03 19.88
N THR A 268 3.11 1.92 18.57
CA THR A 268 2.83 2.97 17.58
C THR A 268 1.33 3.28 17.53
N GLY A 269 0.47 2.26 17.55
CA GLY A 269 -0.98 2.43 17.56
C GLY A 269 -1.47 3.26 18.75
N LYS A 270 -1.00 2.94 19.96
CA LYS A 270 -1.35 3.73 21.16
C LYS A 270 -0.89 5.18 21.09
N GLU A 271 0.29 5.42 20.53
CA GLU A 271 0.80 6.78 20.40
C GLU A 271 -0.02 7.60 19.39
N LEU A 272 -0.46 6.98 18.30
CA LEU A 272 -1.35 7.59 17.32
C LEU A 272 -2.75 7.82 17.89
N GLU A 273 -3.34 6.87 18.59
CA GLU A 273 -4.62 7.04 19.29
C GLU A 273 -4.58 8.28 20.20
N GLY A 274 -3.53 8.41 21.03
CA GLY A 274 -3.38 9.56 21.91
C GLY A 274 -3.16 10.90 21.18
N LEU A 275 -2.62 10.87 19.94
CA LEU A 275 -2.50 12.04 19.08
C LEU A 275 -3.86 12.43 18.49
N ILE A 276 -4.60 11.46 17.95
CA ILE A 276 -5.91 11.66 17.35
C ILE A 276 -6.95 12.08 18.39
N ASP A 277 -6.91 11.52 19.60
CA ASP A 277 -7.78 11.95 20.71
C ASP A 277 -7.63 13.45 21.04
N LYS A 278 -6.40 13.98 20.97
CA LYS A 278 -6.15 15.41 21.18
C LYS A 278 -6.68 16.25 20.03
N PHE A 279 -6.53 15.76 18.80
CA PHE A 279 -7.08 16.40 17.60
C PHE A 279 -8.61 16.51 17.71
N ILE A 280 -9.29 15.39 17.98
CA ILE A 280 -10.75 15.33 18.13
C ILE A 280 -11.21 16.29 19.24
N LYS A 281 -10.54 16.28 20.41
CA LYS A 281 -10.85 17.18 21.54
C LYS A 281 -10.74 18.67 21.20
N LYS A 282 -9.88 19.02 20.25
CA LYS A 282 -9.63 20.41 19.86
C LYS A 282 -10.57 20.88 18.75
N HIS A 283 -10.97 19.99 17.85
CA HIS A 283 -11.66 20.36 16.59
C HIS A 283 -13.12 19.92 16.52
N LEU A 284 -13.53 18.88 17.25
CA LEU A 284 -14.87 18.28 17.16
C LEU A 284 -15.65 18.28 18.48
N SER A 285 -15.03 18.76 19.56
CA SER A 285 -15.61 18.79 20.91
C SER A 285 -16.10 20.17 21.32
#